data_AF-A0A438HBJ4-F1
#
_entry.id   AF-A0A438HBJ4-F1
#
_cell.length_a   1.000
_cell.length_b   1.000
_cell.length_c   1.000
_cell.angle_alpha   90.00
_cell.angle_beta   90.00
_cell.angle_gamma   90.00
#
_symmetry.space_group_name_H-M   'P 1'
#
loop_
_entity.id
_entity.type
_entity.pdbx_description
1 polymer ?
#
loop_
_entity_poly.entity_id
_entity_poly.type
_entity_poly.pdbx_seq_one_letter_code
_entity_poly.pdbx_strand_id
1 'polypeptide(L)' 'MQVIAFLYTAMRSIDLGLRTALIVTPVNVLHNWRQEFIKWRPLELKPLRVFMLEDVSRLIKHVLDELSREIENV' A
#
# COMPACT_ATOMS: atom_id res chain seq x y z
N MET A 1 -0.58 12.36 -8.41
CA MET A 1 0.47 13.16 -9.12
C MET A 1 1.66 13.54 -8.21
N GLN A 2 2.63 14.34 -8.70
CA GLN A 2 3.93 14.78 -8.10
C GLN A 2 4.65 13.81 -7.14
N VAL A 3 4.18 13.64 -5.89
CA VAL A 3 4.80 12.75 -4.89
C VAL A 3 4.96 11.31 -5.41
N ILE A 4 3.99 10.83 -6.20
CA ILE A 4 4.08 9.50 -6.83
C ILE A 4 5.26 9.43 -7.81
N ALA A 5 5.47 10.46 -8.63
CA ALA A 5 6.60 10.51 -9.57
C ALA A 5 7.95 10.59 -8.82
N PHE A 6 8.03 11.43 -7.78
CA PHE A 6 9.19 11.47 -6.88
C PHE A 6 9.51 10.10 -6.28
N LEU A 7 8.51 9.37 -5.78
CA LEU A 7 8.68 8.03 -5.26
C LEU A 7 9.10 7.01 -6.33
N TYR A 8 8.62 7.13 -7.58
CA TYR A 8 9.09 6.25 -8.66
C TYR A 8 10.59 6.44 -8.96
N THR A 9 11.10 7.67 -8.90
CA THR A 9 12.53 7.97 -9.06
C THR A 9 13.35 7.61 -7.82
N ALA A 10 12.98 8.14 -6.65
CA ALA A 10 13.78 8.05 -5.43
C ALA A 10 13.93 6.61 -4.92
N MET A 11 12.90 5.77 -5.07
CA MET A 11 12.92 4.35 -4.71
C MET A 11 13.68 3.45 -5.72
N ARG A 12 14.30 4.05 -6.77
CA ARG A 12 15.09 3.35 -7.79
C ARG A 12 16.49 3.91 -8.00
N SER A 13 16.80 5.11 -7.48
CA SER A 13 18.19 5.56 -7.37
C SER A 13 18.93 4.67 -6.37
N ILE A 14 19.99 4.04 -6.86
CA ILE A 14 20.87 3.16 -6.06
C ILE A 14 21.57 4.01 -4.98
N ASP A 15 21.94 5.24 -5.34
CA ASP A 15 22.68 6.21 -4.53
C ASP A 15 21.89 6.69 -3.30
N LEU A 16 20.55 6.69 -3.37
CA LEU A 16 19.67 7.03 -2.25
C LEU A 16 19.38 5.84 -1.32
N GLY A 17 19.60 4.59 -1.76
CA GLY A 17 19.44 3.38 -0.95
C GLY A 17 18.02 3.09 -0.39
N LEU A 18 17.00 3.85 -0.81
CA LEU A 18 15.66 3.81 -0.22
C LEU A 18 14.90 2.50 -0.49
N ARG A 19 14.57 1.77 0.58
CA ARG A 19 13.84 0.48 0.51
C ARG A 19 12.33 0.62 0.73
N THR A 20 11.92 1.60 1.54
CA THR A 20 10.52 1.86 1.94
C THR A 20 10.31 3.36 2.13
N ALA A 21 9.07 3.81 1.96
CA ALA A 21 8.63 5.17 2.30
C ALA A 21 7.27 5.09 2.99
N LEU A 22 7.08 5.86 4.06
CA LEU A 22 5.81 5.98 4.78
C LEU A 22 5.12 7.29 4.40
N ILE A 23 3.86 7.22 3.98
CA ILE A 23 3.05 8.40 3.64
C ILE A 23 1.98 8.55 4.71
N VAL A 24 2.13 9.55 5.58
CA VAL A 24 1.11 9.92 6.56
C VAL A 24 0.19 10.97 5.96
N THR A 25 -1.10 10.66 5.88
CA THR A 25 -2.12 11.56 5.32
C THR A 25 -3.49 11.23 5.93
N PRO A 26 -4.44 12.18 6.00
CA PRO A 26 -5.78 11.91 6.54
C PRO A 26 -6.51 10.75 5.83
N VAL A 27 -7.41 10.06 6.55
CA VAL A 27 -8.07 8.83 6.04
C VAL A 27 -8.99 9.10 4.83
N ASN A 28 -9.57 10.30 4.73
CA ASN A 28 -10.32 10.77 3.56
C ASN A 28 -9.42 11.11 2.35
N VAL A 29 -8.10 11.06 2.51
CA VAL A 29 -7.12 11.20 1.42
C VAL A 29 -6.58 9.83 1.00
N LEU A 30 -6.32 8.91 1.93
CA LEU A 30 -5.77 7.57 1.66
C LEU A 30 -6.51 6.78 0.54
N HIS A 31 -7.85 6.79 0.53
CA HIS A 31 -8.62 6.05 -0.48
C HIS A 31 -8.36 6.54 -1.91
N ASN A 32 -8.16 7.85 -2.09
CA ASN A 32 -7.82 8.45 -3.39
C ASN A 32 -6.40 8.07 -3.84
N TRP A 33 -5.45 7.95 -2.90
CA TRP A 33 -4.07 7.56 -3.22
C TRP A 33 -3.97 6.12 -3.75
N ARG A 34 -4.84 5.19 -3.34
CA ARG A 34 -4.84 3.82 -3.91
C ARG A 34 -5.14 3.86 -5.41
N GLN A 35 -6.13 4.65 -5.82
CA GLN A 35 -6.49 4.82 -7.23
C GLN A 35 -5.43 5.63 -7.99
N GLU A 36 -4.88 6.69 -7.41
CA GLU A 36 -3.81 7.47 -8.03
C GLU A 36 -2.51 6.66 -8.21
N PHE A 37 -2.16 5.72 -7.31
CA PHE A 37 -1.02 4.81 -7.52
C PHE A 37 -1.25 3.78 -8.65
N ILE A 38 -2.49 3.36 -8.88
CA ILE A 38 -2.87 2.47 -9.99
C ILE A 38 -2.85 3.24 -11.33
N LYS A 39 -3.32 4.50 -11.31
CA LYS A 39 -3.46 5.38 -12.48
C LYS A 39 -2.13 6.00 -12.93
N TRP A 40 -1.31 6.50 -12.01
CA TRP A 40 0.03 7.04 -12.30
C TRP A 40 1.09 5.92 -12.26
N ARG A 41 0.82 4.86 -13.03
CA ARG A 41 1.67 3.68 -13.20
C ARG A 41 2.40 3.80 -14.55
N PRO A 42 3.71 4.12 -14.60
CA PRO A 42 4.48 4.08 -15.84
C PRO A 42 4.41 2.70 -16.50
N LEU A 43 4.58 2.64 -17.82
CA LEU A 43 4.52 1.39 -18.59
C LEU A 43 5.89 0.68 -18.61
N GLU A 44 6.95 1.47 -18.47
CA GLU A 44 8.36 1.11 -18.65
C GLU A 44 8.98 0.57 -17.35
N LEU A 45 8.35 0.84 -16.20
CA LEU A 45 8.85 0.48 -14.87
C LEU A 45 7.87 -0.44 -14.14
N LYS A 46 8.40 -1.49 -13.51
CA LYS A 46 7.63 -2.35 -12.59
C LYS A 46 6.92 -1.48 -11.52
N PRO A 47 5.63 -1.70 -11.22
CA PRO A 47 4.91 -0.88 -10.25
C PRO A 47 5.54 -0.89 -8.86
N LEU A 48 5.41 0.22 -8.12
CA LEU A 48 5.71 0.23 -6.69
C LEU A 48 4.71 -0.68 -5.94
N ARG A 49 5.20 -1.45 -4.95
CA ARG A 49 4.32 -2.14 -4.00
C ARG A 49 3.82 -1.09 -2.99
N VAL A 50 2.51 -1.00 -2.83
CA VAL A 50 1.83 -0.05 -1.93
C VAL A 50 0.97 -0.85 -0.97
N PHE A 51 1.03 -0.50 0.31
CA PHE A 51 0.21 -1.05 1.38
C PHE A 51 -0.53 0.11 2.06
N MET A 52 -1.83 -0.04 2.27
CA MET A 52 -2.67 0.94 2.96
C MET A 52 -3.10 0.40 4.33
N LEU A 53 -3.43 1.31 5.25
CA LEU A 53 -3.90 0.97 6.61
C LEU A 53 -5.10 0.00 6.61
N GLU A 54 -5.99 0.15 5.62
CA GLU A 54 -7.13 -0.73 5.38
C GLU A 54 -6.75 -2.17 5.01
N ASP A 55 -5.61 -2.42 4.35
CA ASP A 55 -5.20 -3.78 3.99
C ASP A 55 -4.88 -4.61 5.26
N VAL A 56 -4.25 -3.97 6.26
CA VAL A 56 -3.97 -4.59 7.57
C VAL A 56 -5.26 -4.83 8.36
N SER A 57 -6.17 -3.84 8.38
CA SER A 57 -7.46 -3.98 9.08
C SER A 57 -8.32 -5.10 8.49
N ARG A 58 -8.37 -5.23 7.15
CA ARG A 58 -9.04 -6.34 6.46
C ARG A 58 -8.42 -7.70 6.80
N LEU A 59 -7.09 -7.80 6.81
CA LEU A 59 -6.38 -9.04 7.16
C LEU A 59 -6.66 -9.47 8.60
N ILE A 60 -6.55 -8.55 9.57
CA ILE A 60 -6.83 -8.86 10.98
C ILE A 60 -8.27 -9.33 11.16
N LYS A 61 -9.25 -8.65 10.53
CA LYS A 61 -10.64 -9.11 10.58
C LYS A 61 -10.79 -10.51 9.98
N HIS A 62 -10.19 -10.78 8.82
CA HIS A 62 -10.29 -12.07 8.15
C HIS A 62 -9.74 -13.23 9.00
N VAL A 63 -8.59 -13.04 9.67
CA VAL A 63 -7.99 -14.04 10.55
C VAL A 63 -8.85 -14.26 11.81
N LEU A 64 -9.48 -13.22 12.36
CA LEU A 64 -10.43 -13.35 13.47
C LEU A 64 -11.73 -14.06 13.02
N ASP A 65 -12.25 -13.73 11.84
CA ASP A 65 -13.40 -14.40 11.23
C ASP A 65 -13.08 -15.88 10.89
N GLU A 66 -11.81 -16.26 10.69
CA GLU A 66 -11.36 -17.65 10.54
C GLU A 66 -11.24 -18.38 11.88
N LEU A 67 -10.52 -17.79 12.85
CA LEU A 67 -10.35 -18.35 14.19
C LEU A 67 -11.70 -18.57 14.91
N SER A 68 -12.66 -17.65 14.73
CA SER A 68 -14.00 -17.81 15.29
C SER A 68 -14.72 -19.03 14.70
N ARG A 69 -14.62 -19.24 13.39
CA ARG A 69 -15.17 -20.44 12.73
C ARG A 69 -14.45 -21.72 13.13
N GLU A 70 -13.14 -21.68 13.37
CA GLU A 70 -12.40 -22.85 13.85
C GLU A 70 -12.85 -23.27 15.26
N ILE A 71 -13.09 -22.29 16.16
CA ILE A 71 -13.64 -22.52 17.50
C ILE A 71 -15.11 -23.01 17.44
N GLU A 72 -15.93 -22.51 16.51
CA GLU A 72 -17.33 -22.92 16.34
C GLU A 72 -17.51 -24.34 15.74
N ASN A 73 -16.43 -25.00 15.30
CA ASN A 73 -16.46 -26.34 14.70
C ASN A 73 -15.77 -27.42 15.58
N VAL A 74 -15.59 -27.16 16.88
CA VAL A 74 -14.95 -28.06 17.87
C VAL A 74 -15.89 -28.37 19.03
#